data_AF-A0A7V4A2A3-F1
#
_entry.id   AF-A0A7V4A2A3-F1
#
_cell.length_a   1.000
_cell.length_b   1.000
_cell.length_c   1.000
_cell.angle_alpha   90.00
_cell.angle_beta   90.00
_cell.angle_gamma   90.00
#
_symmetry.space_group_name_H-M   'P 1'
#
loop_
_entity.id
_entity.type
_entity.pdbx_description
1 polymer ?
#
loop_
_entity_poly.entity_id
_entity_poly.type
_entity_poly.pdbx_seq_one_letter_code
_entity_poly.pdbx_strand_id
1 'polypeptide(L)' 'MRGVLILLVKAYRRFLSPLKPKTCRFHPTCSAYALEALERHGVLWG' A
#
# COMPACT_ATOMS: atom_id res chain seq x y z
N MET A 1 -12.93 9.44 5.78
CA MET A 1 -12.65 7.98 5.80
C MET A 1 -11.56 7.52 4.81
N ARG A 2 -11.32 8.21 3.68
CA ARG A 2 -10.26 7.86 2.69
C ARG A 2 -8.81 7.95 3.21
N GLY A 3 -8.48 8.94 4.06
CA GLY A 3 -7.09 9.20 4.47
C GLY A 3 -6.52 8.19 5.47
N VAL A 4 -7.35 7.59 6.33
CA VAL A 4 -6.88 6.72 7.43
C VAL A 4 -6.28 5.42 6.91
N LEU A 5 -6.90 4.79 5.91
CA LEU A 5 -6.37 3.56 5.31
C LEU A 5 -5.10 3.83 4.49
N ILE A 6 -5.04 4.94 3.75
CA ILE A 6 -3.83 5.34 3.02
C ILE A 6 -2.68 5.57 4.01
N LEU A 7 -2.97 6.20 5.15
CA LEU A 7 -2.00 6.42 6.21
C LEU A 7 -1.54 5.12 6.86
N LEU A 8 -2.46 4.16 7.08
CA LEU A 8 -2.16 2.82 7.57
C LEU A 8 -1.29 2.02 6.59
N VAL A 9 -1.60 2.05 5.29
CA VAL A 9 -0.79 1.37 4.25
C VAL A 9 0.57 2.04 4.10
N LYS A 10 0.65 3.38 4.20
CA LYS A 10 1.94 4.11 4.24
C LYS A 10 2.74 3.79 5.49
N ALA A 11 2.11 3.73 6.66
CA ALA A 11 2.75 3.35 7.92
C ALA A 11 3.25 1.91 7.82
N TYR A 12 2.41 0.98 7.37
CA TYR A 12 2.79 -0.41 7.11
C TYR A 12 4.00 -0.49 6.17
N ARG A 13 4.00 0.27 5.06
CA ARG A 13 5.15 0.35 4.15
C ARG A 13 6.38 0.95 4.83
N ARG A 14 6.25 2.01 5.62
CA ARG A 14 7.38 2.66 6.32
C ARG A 14 8.00 1.77 7.40
N PHE A 15 7.18 0.95 8.07
CA PHE A 15 7.60 0.03 9.13
C PHE A 15 8.07 -1.33 8.58
N LEU A 16 7.43 -1.89 7.56
CA LEU A 16 7.85 -3.17 6.96
C LEU A 16 8.92 -3.03 5.88
N SER A 17 8.98 -1.94 5.11
CA SER A 17 9.99 -1.76 4.07
C SER A 17 11.44 -1.76 4.58
N PRO A 18 11.79 -1.31 5.80
CA PRO A 18 13.15 -1.48 6.34
C PRO A 18 13.40 -2.89 6.88
N LEU A 19 12.35 -3.64 7.26
CA LEU A 19 12.47 -4.99 7.81
C LEU A 19 12.48 -6.10 6.76
N LYS A 20 11.97 -5.84 5.54
CA LYS A 20 11.94 -6.84 4.46
C LYS A 20 12.99 -6.51 3.40
N PRO A 21 13.88 -7.45 3.05
CA PRO A 21 14.74 -7.31 1.88
C PRO A 21 13.85 -7.11 0.65
N LYS A 22 14.39 -6.49 -0.42
CA LYS A 22 13.67 -6.20 -1.68
C LYS A 22 13.24 -7.50 -2.38
N THR A 23 12.20 -8.16 -1.86
CA THR A 23 11.71 -9.44 -2.36
C THR A 23 10.57 -9.27 -3.36
N CYS A 24 10.10 -8.03 -3.58
CA CYS A 24 9.08 -7.73 -4.57
C CYS A 24 9.65 -7.95 -5.98
N ARG A 25 9.37 -9.13 -6.52
CA ARG A 25 9.69 -9.51 -7.90
C ARG A 25 8.87 -8.74 -8.94
N PHE A 26 7.71 -8.23 -8.54
CA PHE A 26 6.81 -7.44 -9.39
C PHE A 26 6.88 -5.96 -9.02
N HIS A 27 7.14 -5.13 -10.03
CA HIS A 27 7.02 -3.69 -9.97
C HIS A 27 5.76 -3.27 -10.74
N PRO A 28 4.82 -2.52 -10.14
CA PRO A 28 4.81 -2.00 -8.77
C PRO A 28 4.53 -3.09 -7.71
N THR A 29 5.03 -2.88 -6.49
CA THR A 29 4.79 -3.79 -5.35
C THR A 29 3.29 -3.92 -5.07
N CYS A 30 2.82 -5.07 -4.56
CA CYS A 30 1.42 -5.26 -4.16
C CYS A 30 0.89 -4.17 -3.23
N SER A 31 1.70 -3.68 -2.28
CA SER A 31 1.32 -2.56 -1.41
C SER A 31 1.20 -1.22 -2.15
N ALA A 32 1.96 -1.01 -3.23
CA ALA A 32 1.84 0.18 -4.07
C ALA A 32 0.61 0.11 -4.99
N TYR A 33 0.34 -1.06 -5.56
CA TYR A 33 -0.90 -1.30 -6.31
C TYR A 33 -2.13 -1.12 -5.43
N ALA A 34 -2.11 -1.64 -4.21
CA ALA A 34 -3.19 -1.45 -3.24
C ALA A 34 -3.39 0.04 -2.90
N LEU A 35 -2.30 0.81 -2.78
CA LEU A 35 -2.36 2.26 -2.52
C LEU A 35 -2.97 3.01 -3.71
N GLU A 36 -2.57 2.66 -4.93
CA GLU A 36 -3.09 3.26 -6.16
C GLU A 36 -4.56 2.88 -6.39
N ALA A 37 -4.94 1.64 -6.11
CA ALA A 37 -6.32 1.18 -6.16
C ALA A 37 -7.18 1.88 -5.09
N LEU A 38 -6.66 2.06 -3.88
CA LEU A 38 -7.33 2.81 -2.80
C LEU A 38 -7.50 4.30 -3.15
N GLU A 39 -6.51 4.90 -3.82
CA GLU A 39 -6.62 6.28 -4.33
C GLU A 39 -7.63 6.40 -5.47
N ARG A 40 -7.59 5.51 -6.47
CA ARG A 40 -8.47 5.55 -7.65
C ARG A 40 -9.90 5.14 -7.37
N HIS A 41 -10.10 3.99 -6.73
CA HIS A 41 -11.42 3.37 -6.58
C HIS A 41 -12.06 3.64 -5.21
N GLY A 42 -11.27 4.02 -4.21
CA GLY A 42 -11.75 4.11 -2.83
C GLY A 42 -12.02 2.73 -2.22
N VAL A 43 -12.25 2.70 -0.91
CA VAL A 43 -12.37 1.48 -0.07
C VAL A 43 -13.64 0.67 -0.38
N LEU A 44 -14.52 1.18 -1.25
CA LEU A 44 -15.87 0.65 -1.50
C LEU A 44 -15.97 -0.33 -2.67
N TRP A 45 -14.86 -0.60 -3.36
CA TRP A 45 -14.78 -1.66 -4.37
C TRP A 45 -13.71 -2.65 -3.94
N GLY A 46 -14.16 -3.73 -3.29
CA GLY A 46 -13.39 -4.93 -2.99
C GLY A 46 -13.94 -6.09 -3.79
#